data_AF-A0A142X7Y7-F1
#
_entry.id   AF-A0A142X7Y7-F1
#
_cell.length_a   1.000
_cell.length_b   1.000
_cell.length_c   1.000
_cell.angle_alpha   90.00
_cell.angle_beta   90.00
_cell.angle_gamma   90.00
#
_symmetry.space_group_name_H-M   'P 1'
#
loop_
_entity.id
_entity.type
_entity.pdbx_description
1 polymer ?
#
loop_
_entity_poly.entity_id
_entity_poly.type
_entity_poly.pdbx_seq_one_letter_code
_entity_poly.pdbx_strand_id
1 'polypeptide(L)'
;MRAALALAALLSGSTVAADGDRQLKVHTQRGLPPIETVTVYQTKGTKRERVAESAKFDTALTLPSDGPFEVWVKPKNGIAVKALDKLAVKSGQTHDLKLGDVLGTVEVFGDNFPRADKVVLTDPRDPGPGEKGHMALQVATDYRVDMCVPPGTYAVWVMPANGAKPQRVEDNVRVQAGRSTCVGG
;
A
#
# COMPACT_ATOMS: atom_id res chain seq x y z
N MET A 1 -26.54 59.48 -43.91
CA MET A 1 -25.95 58.14 -43.67
C MET A 1 -26.03 57.85 -42.18
N ARG A 2 -26.84 56.87 -41.77
CA ARG A 2 -26.98 56.44 -40.36
C ARG A 2 -26.06 55.24 -40.14
N ALA A 3 -25.05 55.39 -39.30
CA ALA A 3 -24.18 54.29 -38.87
C ALA A 3 -24.69 53.80 -37.50
N ALA A 4 -25.24 52.58 -37.47
CA ALA A 4 -25.63 51.89 -36.25
C ALA A 4 -24.42 51.08 -35.74
N LEU A 5 -23.89 51.46 -34.58
CA LEU A 5 -22.85 50.72 -33.87
C LEU A 5 -23.53 49.60 -33.07
N ALA A 6 -23.34 48.35 -33.47
CA ALA A 6 -23.82 47.19 -32.71
C ALA A 6 -22.82 46.87 -31.58
N LEU A 7 -23.28 47.03 -30.33
CA LEU A 7 -22.54 46.70 -29.12
C LEU A 7 -22.75 45.20 -28.80
N ALA A 8 -21.76 44.37 -29.10
CA ALA A 8 -21.79 42.95 -28.76
C ALA A 8 -21.36 42.75 -27.29
N ALA A 9 -22.32 42.43 -26.43
CA ALA A 9 -22.07 42.07 -25.03
C ALA A 9 -21.50 40.64 -24.95
N LEU A 10 -20.21 40.53 -24.60
CA LEU A 10 -19.57 39.26 -24.24
C LEU A 10 -20.06 38.80 -22.87
N LEU A 11 -21.05 37.90 -22.86
CA LEU A 11 -21.45 37.15 -21.68
C LEU A 11 -20.35 36.13 -21.34
N SER A 12 -19.55 36.46 -20.33
CA SER A 12 -18.60 35.53 -19.72
C SER A 12 -19.38 34.53 -18.87
N GLY A 13 -19.76 33.40 -19.45
CA GLY A 13 -20.38 32.30 -18.72
C GLY A 13 -19.37 31.67 -17.77
N SER A 14 -19.49 31.94 -16.47
CA SER A 14 -18.80 31.18 -15.42
C SER A 14 -19.32 29.75 -15.44
N THR A 15 -18.62 28.84 -16.09
CA THR A 15 -18.88 27.40 -15.96
C THR A 15 -18.52 27.00 -14.54
N VAL A 16 -19.52 26.88 -13.67
CA VAL A 16 -19.38 26.15 -12.42
C VAL A 16 -19.14 24.71 -12.84
N ALA A 17 -17.88 24.26 -12.81
CA ALA A 17 -17.57 22.85 -13.02
C ALA A 17 -18.35 22.06 -11.97
N ALA A 18 -19.29 21.23 -12.41
CA ALA A 18 -19.98 20.33 -11.50
C ALA A 18 -18.91 19.50 -10.77
N ASP A 19 -18.97 19.50 -9.44
CA ASP A 19 -18.13 18.66 -8.57
C ASP A 19 -18.48 17.19 -8.88
N GLY A 20 -17.86 16.63 -9.92
CA GLY A 20 -17.94 15.22 -10.23
C GLY A 20 -17.24 14.38 -9.18
N ASP A 21 -17.72 13.16 -8.99
CA ASP A 21 -17.15 12.21 -8.03
C ASP A 21 -15.66 11.96 -8.31
N ARG A 22 -14.89 11.90 -7.23
CA ARG A 22 -13.47 11.54 -7.23
C ARG A 22 -13.40 10.10 -6.79
N GLN A 23 -12.79 9.23 -7.57
CA GLN A 23 -12.89 7.80 -7.30
C GLN A 23 -11.50 7.14 -7.24
N LEU A 24 -11.34 6.19 -6.32
CA LEU A 24 -10.22 5.25 -6.26
C LEU A 24 -10.74 3.85 -6.52
N LYS A 25 -10.27 3.18 -7.55
CA LYS A 25 -10.56 1.78 -7.82
C LYS A 25 -9.32 0.96 -7.58
N VAL A 26 -9.41 -0.05 -6.74
CA VAL A 26 -8.25 -0.90 -6.38
C VAL A 26 -8.40 -2.27 -6.99
N HIS A 27 -7.36 -2.70 -7.72
CA HIS A 27 -7.26 -3.99 -8.37
C HIS A 27 -6.21 -4.85 -7.66
N THR A 28 -6.60 -6.06 -7.30
CA THR A 28 -5.67 -7.08 -6.84
C THR A 28 -5.06 -7.81 -8.04
N GLN A 29 -3.96 -8.53 -7.81
CA GLN A 29 -3.27 -9.31 -8.84
C GLN A 29 -2.96 -10.72 -8.29
N ARG A 30 -2.95 -11.72 -9.18
CA ARG A 30 -2.44 -13.06 -8.88
C ARG A 30 -0.98 -13.00 -8.42
N GLY A 31 -0.67 -13.67 -7.30
CA GLY A 31 0.67 -13.70 -6.72
C GLY A 31 0.88 -12.74 -5.55
N LEU A 32 -0.10 -11.87 -5.27
CA LEU A 32 -0.19 -11.20 -3.97
C LEU A 32 -0.93 -12.12 -2.98
N PRO A 33 -0.59 -12.08 -1.67
CA PRO A 33 -1.42 -12.73 -0.66
C PRO A 33 -2.84 -12.15 -0.67
N PRO A 34 -3.85 -12.89 -0.18
CA PRO A 34 -5.22 -12.38 -0.09
C PRO A 34 -5.26 -11.06 0.67
N ILE A 35 -5.83 -10.02 0.07
CA ILE A 35 -5.97 -8.70 0.71
C ILE A 35 -7.27 -8.67 1.51
N GLU A 36 -7.20 -8.22 2.76
CA GLU A 36 -8.33 -8.12 3.66
C GLU A 36 -9.01 -6.75 3.52
N THR A 37 -8.23 -5.66 3.57
CA THR A 37 -8.74 -4.29 3.49
C THR A 37 -7.80 -3.35 2.75
N VAL A 38 -8.40 -2.33 2.13
CA VAL A 38 -7.74 -1.10 1.70
C VAL A 38 -8.29 0.04 2.54
N THR A 39 -7.41 0.85 3.11
CA THR A 39 -7.77 2.03 3.91
C THR A 39 -7.12 3.27 3.31
N VAL A 40 -7.91 4.30 3.06
CA VAL A 40 -7.44 5.58 2.55
C VAL A 40 -7.42 6.59 3.70
N TYR A 41 -6.27 7.24 3.88
CA TYR A 41 -6.09 8.30 4.86
C TYR A 41 -5.85 9.63 4.15
N GLN A 42 -6.31 10.71 4.78
CA GLN A 42 -5.96 12.08 4.42
C GLN A 42 -5.28 12.75 5.60
N THR A 43 -4.19 13.45 5.34
CA THR A 43 -3.54 14.28 6.36
C THR A 43 -4.10 15.68 6.30
N LYS A 44 -4.73 16.13 7.39
CA LYS A 44 -5.24 17.48 7.57
C LYS A 44 -4.47 18.16 8.70
N GLY A 45 -3.62 19.13 8.35
CA GLY A 45 -2.68 19.71 9.31
C GLY A 45 -1.72 18.64 9.84
N THR A 46 -1.73 18.40 11.15
CA THR A 46 -0.87 17.41 11.82
C THR A 46 -1.56 16.07 12.07
N LYS A 47 -2.86 15.94 11.75
CA LYS A 47 -3.65 14.74 12.05
C LYS A 47 -3.92 13.94 10.78
N ARG A 48 -3.70 12.62 10.87
CA ARG A 48 -4.10 11.65 9.86
C ARG A 48 -5.52 11.15 10.14
N GLU A 49 -6.42 11.29 9.17
CA GLU A 49 -7.82 10.87 9.27
C GLU A 49 -8.14 9.79 8.24
N ARG A 50 -8.86 8.74 8.66
CA ARG A 50 -9.37 7.72 7.73
C ARG A 50 -10.57 8.30 6.98
N VAL A 51 -10.47 8.36 5.64
CA VAL A 51 -11.52 8.95 4.79
C VAL A 51 -12.31 7.91 4.00
N ALA A 52 -11.73 6.73 3.75
CA ALA A 52 -12.42 5.62 3.13
C ALA A 52 -11.80 4.28 3.58
N GLU A 53 -12.58 3.21 3.51
CA GLU A 53 -12.13 1.84 3.74
C GLU A 53 -12.99 0.87 2.91
N SER A 54 -12.37 -0.17 2.37
CA SER A 54 -13.07 -1.20 1.62
C SER A 54 -12.40 -2.56 1.73
N ALA A 55 -13.24 -3.59 1.85
CA ALA A 55 -12.88 -4.99 1.62
C ALA A 55 -13.38 -5.50 0.25
N LYS A 56 -14.08 -4.65 -0.51
CA LYS A 56 -14.57 -4.95 -1.87
C LYS A 56 -13.64 -4.30 -2.88
N PHE A 57 -12.82 -5.14 -3.51
CA PHE A 57 -11.92 -4.72 -4.59
C PHE A 57 -12.70 -4.61 -5.91
N ASP A 58 -12.11 -3.97 -6.92
CA ASP A 58 -12.73 -3.69 -8.23
C ASP A 58 -14.00 -2.82 -8.19
N THR A 59 -14.35 -2.28 -7.02
CA THR A 59 -15.42 -1.31 -6.82
C THR A 59 -14.81 0.05 -6.52
N ALA A 60 -15.27 1.09 -7.21
CA ALA A 60 -14.78 2.44 -7.01
C ALA A 60 -15.17 3.00 -5.63
N LEU A 61 -14.21 3.61 -4.94
CA LEU A 61 -14.39 4.30 -3.67
C LEU A 61 -14.40 5.81 -3.88
N THR A 62 -15.47 6.48 -3.46
CA THR A 62 -15.55 7.94 -3.54
C THR A 62 -14.61 8.59 -2.52
N LEU A 63 -13.83 9.56 -2.98
CA LEU A 63 -12.89 10.35 -2.19
C LEU A 63 -13.48 11.73 -1.88
N PRO A 64 -13.25 12.27 -0.67
CA PRO A 64 -13.93 13.49 -0.23
C PRO A 64 -13.32 14.80 -0.77
N SER A 65 -12.13 14.77 -1.36
CA SER A 65 -11.43 15.94 -1.89
C SER A 65 -10.32 15.53 -2.86
N ASP A 66 -9.56 16.48 -3.39
CA ASP A 66 -8.51 16.22 -4.38
C ASP A 66 -7.24 15.57 -3.79
N GLY A 67 -7.15 15.39 -2.46
CA GLY A 67 -5.98 14.84 -1.75
C GLY A 67 -5.13 15.89 -1.05
N PRO A 68 -3.89 15.58 -0.64
CA PRO A 68 -3.18 14.30 -0.82
C PRO A 68 -3.72 13.18 0.07
N PHE A 69 -3.74 11.96 -0.47
CA PHE A 69 -4.13 10.74 0.25
C PHE A 69 -2.97 9.75 0.40
N GLU A 70 -2.99 9.00 1.49
CA GLU A 70 -2.18 7.79 1.68
C GLU A 70 -3.10 6.57 1.50
N VAL A 71 -2.66 5.59 0.71
CA VAL A 71 -3.40 4.34 0.52
C VAL A 71 -2.64 3.22 1.21
N TRP A 72 -3.28 2.61 2.20
CA TRP A 72 -2.75 1.49 2.97
C TRP A 72 -3.52 0.22 2.65
N VAL A 73 -2.81 -0.90 2.59
CA VAL A 73 -3.33 -2.21 2.19
C VAL A 73 -2.97 -3.21 3.26
N LYS A 74 -3.95 -3.96 3.75
CA LYS A 74 -3.73 -5.00 4.75
C LYS A 74 -3.89 -6.38 4.11
N PRO A 75 -2.80 -7.15 3.93
CA PRO A 75 -2.91 -8.56 3.58
C PRO A 75 -3.50 -9.36 4.75
N LYS A 76 -4.19 -10.45 4.44
CA LYS A 76 -4.78 -11.36 5.43
C LYS A 76 -3.69 -11.89 6.35
N ASN A 77 -3.92 -11.79 7.66
CA ASN A 77 -2.98 -12.16 8.73
C ASN A 77 -1.66 -11.36 8.76
N GLY A 78 -1.49 -10.34 7.91
CA GLY A 78 -0.30 -9.49 7.91
C GLY A 78 -0.54 -8.10 8.49
N ILE A 79 0.46 -7.24 8.34
CA ILE A 79 0.43 -5.84 8.81
C ILE A 79 0.01 -4.94 7.65
N ALA A 80 -0.71 -3.84 7.92
CA ALA A 80 -1.03 -2.88 6.87
C ALA A 80 0.24 -2.21 6.32
N VAL A 81 0.38 -2.18 5.00
CA VAL A 81 1.51 -1.55 4.29
C VAL A 81 1.03 -0.38 3.43
N LYS A 82 1.86 0.66 3.32
CA LYS A 82 1.56 1.82 2.49
C LYS A 82 1.83 1.49 1.02
N ALA A 83 0.77 1.43 0.22
CA ALA A 83 0.85 1.13 -1.22
C ALA A 83 1.05 2.40 -2.08
N LEU A 84 0.43 3.51 -1.67
CA LEU A 84 0.63 4.81 -2.31
C LEU A 84 0.72 5.91 -1.26
N ASP A 85 1.46 6.96 -1.62
CA ASP A 85 1.62 8.17 -0.83
C ASP A 85 1.34 9.39 -1.70
N LYS A 86 0.78 10.44 -1.11
CA LYS A 86 0.43 11.71 -1.77
C LYS A 86 -0.42 11.56 -3.04
N LEU A 87 -1.34 10.60 -3.06
CA LEU A 87 -2.29 10.42 -4.17
C LEU A 87 -3.21 11.65 -4.27
N ALA A 88 -3.32 12.22 -5.46
CA ALA A 88 -4.27 13.28 -5.78
C ALA A 88 -5.20 12.84 -6.91
N VAL A 89 -6.51 13.04 -6.74
CA VAL A 89 -7.55 12.64 -7.71
C VAL A 89 -8.47 13.82 -7.96
N LYS A 90 -8.47 14.35 -9.19
CA LYS A 90 -9.30 15.52 -9.52
C LYS A 90 -10.76 15.13 -9.59
N SER A 91 -11.64 16.13 -9.42
CA SER A 91 -13.07 15.97 -9.63
C SER A 91 -13.40 15.32 -10.98
N GLY A 92 -14.30 14.33 -10.95
CA GLY A 92 -14.71 13.55 -12.12
C GLY A 92 -13.72 12.50 -12.60
N GLN A 93 -12.60 12.28 -11.89
CA GLN A 93 -11.60 11.27 -12.24
C GLN A 93 -11.71 10.02 -11.37
N THR A 94 -11.42 8.87 -11.99
CA THR A 94 -11.16 7.61 -11.32
C THR A 94 -9.67 7.30 -11.42
N HIS A 95 -9.01 7.06 -10.29
CA HIS A 95 -7.66 6.54 -10.23
C HIS A 95 -7.71 5.02 -10.07
N ASP A 96 -7.19 4.29 -11.05
CA ASP A 96 -7.05 2.83 -10.99
C ASP A 96 -5.69 2.46 -10.37
N LEU A 97 -5.73 1.94 -9.14
CA LEU A 97 -4.57 1.42 -8.43
C LEU A 97 -4.48 -0.09 -8.60
N LYS A 98 -3.46 -0.55 -9.33
CA LYS A 98 -3.11 -1.97 -9.41
C LYS A 98 -2.07 -2.30 -8.35
N LEU A 99 -2.42 -3.14 -7.38
CA LEU A 99 -1.52 -3.44 -6.26
C LEU A 99 -0.23 -4.12 -6.71
N GLY A 100 -0.27 -4.91 -7.78
CA GLY A 100 0.94 -5.52 -8.36
C GLY A 100 1.92 -4.52 -8.96
N ASP A 101 1.50 -3.30 -9.29
CA ASP A 101 2.39 -2.27 -9.82
C ASP A 101 3.16 -1.54 -8.71
N VAL A 102 2.73 -1.69 -7.45
CA VAL A 102 3.26 -0.93 -6.30
C VAL A 102 3.69 -1.79 -5.11
N LEU A 103 3.42 -3.10 -5.12
CA LEU A 103 3.80 -4.04 -4.07
C LEU A 103 4.47 -5.27 -4.68
N GLY A 104 5.43 -5.84 -3.94
CA GLY A 104 6.03 -7.15 -4.21
C GLY A 104 5.76 -8.12 -3.07
N THR A 105 6.15 -9.39 -3.25
CA THR A 105 6.03 -10.41 -2.20
C THR A 105 7.37 -11.02 -1.82
N VAL A 106 7.46 -11.42 -0.56
CA VAL A 106 8.56 -12.20 -0.01
C VAL A 106 8.01 -13.51 0.53
N GLU A 107 8.57 -14.62 0.07
CA GLU A 107 8.32 -15.96 0.57
C GLU A 107 9.60 -16.53 1.16
N VAL A 108 9.54 -17.10 2.36
CA VAL A 108 10.70 -17.68 3.03
C VAL A 108 10.53 -19.18 3.10
N PHE A 109 11.50 -19.90 2.53
CA PHE A 109 11.61 -21.36 2.57
C PHE A 109 12.35 -21.77 3.83
N GLY A 110 11.88 -22.87 4.45
CA GLY A 110 12.39 -23.35 5.73
C GLY A 110 13.44 -24.46 5.63
N ASP A 111 13.89 -24.80 4.42
CA ASP A 111 14.58 -26.07 4.15
C ASP A 111 15.92 -26.19 4.90
N ASN A 112 16.55 -25.07 5.26
CA ASN A 112 17.81 -25.01 6.02
C ASN A 112 17.69 -24.33 7.40
N PHE A 113 16.46 -24.10 7.89
CA PHE A 113 16.22 -23.36 9.12
C PHE A 113 15.43 -24.20 10.14
N PRO A 114 15.55 -23.92 11.45
CA PRO A 114 14.68 -24.52 12.46
C PRO A 114 13.20 -24.28 12.11
N ARG A 115 12.29 -25.14 12.58
CA ARG A 115 10.85 -24.87 12.46
C ARG A 115 10.53 -23.47 13.00
N ALA A 116 9.89 -22.64 12.17
CA ALA A 116 9.48 -21.30 12.57
C ALA A 116 8.20 -21.35 13.40
N ASP A 117 8.13 -20.54 14.45
CA ASP A 117 6.87 -20.02 15.00
C ASP A 117 6.41 -18.82 14.18
N LYS A 118 7.36 -17.96 13.77
CA LYS A 118 7.11 -16.77 12.96
C LYS A 118 8.28 -16.46 12.05
N VAL A 119 7.96 -15.84 10.93
CA VAL A 119 8.92 -15.19 10.04
C VAL A 119 8.58 -13.70 10.05
N VAL A 120 9.58 -12.84 10.24
CA VAL A 120 9.41 -11.40 10.37
C VAL A 120 10.25 -10.68 9.33
N LEU A 121 9.61 -9.80 8.57
CA LEU A 121 10.28 -8.91 7.62
C LEU A 121 10.45 -7.53 8.24
N THR A 122 11.63 -6.93 8.10
CA THR A 122 12.01 -5.67 8.74
C THR A 122 12.85 -4.78 7.82
N ASP A 123 13.05 -3.52 8.20
CA ASP A 123 14.12 -2.70 7.62
C ASP A 123 15.49 -3.36 7.87
N PRO A 124 16.47 -3.29 6.93
CA PRO A 124 17.78 -3.90 7.11
C PRO A 124 18.53 -3.43 8.37
N ARG A 125 18.23 -2.22 8.84
CA ARG A 125 18.84 -1.61 10.04
C ARG A 125 18.06 -1.88 11.33
N ASP A 126 16.93 -2.58 11.24
CA ASP A 126 16.13 -2.94 12.40
C ASP A 126 16.93 -3.84 13.36
N PRO A 127 16.91 -3.60 14.69
CA PRO A 127 17.70 -4.37 15.64
C PRO A 127 17.24 -5.83 15.78
N GLY A 128 16.01 -6.15 15.38
CA GLY A 128 15.44 -7.49 15.35
C GLY A 128 14.45 -7.80 16.46
N PRO A 129 13.65 -8.87 16.32
CA PRO A 129 12.65 -9.25 17.31
C PRO A 129 13.27 -9.45 18.71
N GLY A 130 12.61 -8.90 19.74
CA GLY A 130 13.08 -8.96 21.13
C GLY A 130 13.94 -7.77 21.56
N GLU A 131 14.42 -6.95 20.61
CA GLU A 131 15.22 -5.76 20.89
C GLU A 131 14.36 -4.49 20.99
N LYS A 132 14.83 -3.51 21.79
CA LYS A 132 14.15 -2.21 21.91
C LYS A 132 14.21 -1.45 20.58
N GLY A 133 13.05 -1.02 20.09
CA GLY A 133 12.94 -0.26 18.84
C GLY A 133 12.73 -1.14 17.60
N HIS A 134 12.59 -2.45 17.76
CA HIS A 134 12.15 -3.35 16.70
C HIS A 134 10.79 -2.95 16.12
N MET A 135 10.72 -2.91 14.78
CA MET A 135 9.51 -2.62 14.02
C MET A 135 9.35 -3.64 12.88
N ALA A 136 8.44 -4.59 13.07
CA ALA A 136 8.03 -5.49 12.00
C ALA A 136 7.27 -4.75 10.89
N LEU A 137 7.66 -5.01 9.64
CA LEU A 137 6.96 -4.52 8.45
C LEU A 137 5.94 -5.55 7.94
N GLN A 138 6.25 -6.84 8.07
CA GLN A 138 5.34 -7.95 7.86
C GLN A 138 5.69 -9.09 8.82
N VAL A 139 4.70 -9.93 9.08
CA VAL A 139 4.86 -11.15 9.87
C VAL A 139 4.10 -12.28 9.16
N ALA A 140 4.74 -13.43 9.06
CA ALA A 140 4.14 -14.70 8.66
C ALA A 140 4.17 -15.68 9.83
N THR A 141 3.15 -16.53 9.94
CA THR A 141 3.00 -17.52 11.02
C THR A 141 3.76 -18.82 10.77
N ASP A 142 4.33 -19.00 9.58
CA ASP A 142 5.14 -20.16 9.21
C ASP A 142 5.97 -19.82 7.96
N TYR A 143 6.80 -20.75 7.50
CA TYR A 143 7.42 -20.72 6.19
C TYR A 143 6.39 -20.85 5.05
N ARG A 144 6.80 -20.46 3.85
CA ARG A 144 5.97 -20.55 2.62
C ARG A 144 4.65 -19.78 2.70
N VAL A 145 4.66 -18.71 3.49
CA VAL A 145 3.57 -17.74 3.56
C VAL A 145 4.05 -16.45 2.92
N ASP A 146 3.34 -16.00 1.89
CA ASP A 146 3.63 -14.75 1.20
C ASP A 146 3.42 -13.54 2.11
N MET A 147 4.47 -12.75 2.30
CA MET A 147 4.41 -11.43 2.92
C MET A 147 4.42 -10.35 1.85
N CYS A 148 3.55 -9.35 1.98
CA CYS A 148 3.42 -8.27 0.98
C CYS A 148 4.05 -6.97 1.50
N VAL A 149 4.93 -6.37 0.71
CA VAL A 149 5.61 -5.10 1.04
C VAL A 149 5.81 -4.22 -0.19
N PRO A 150 6.04 -2.90 0.00
CA PRO A 150 6.52 -2.04 -1.07
C PRO A 150 7.87 -2.51 -1.64
N PRO A 151 8.27 -2.03 -2.82
CA PRO A 151 9.62 -2.23 -3.33
C PRO A 151 10.66 -1.65 -2.37
N GLY A 152 11.75 -2.39 -2.16
CA GLY A 152 12.75 -2.01 -1.17
C GLY A 152 13.77 -3.10 -0.92
N THR A 153 14.61 -2.88 0.09
CA THR A 153 15.54 -3.88 0.62
C THR A 153 15.15 -4.16 2.06
N TYR A 154 15.14 -5.43 2.44
CA TYR A 154 14.63 -5.88 3.73
C TYR A 154 15.53 -6.93 4.37
N ALA A 155 15.41 -7.06 5.69
CA ALA A 155 15.98 -8.17 6.46
C ALA A 155 14.88 -9.13 6.90
N VAL A 156 15.19 -10.42 6.84
CA VAL A 156 14.32 -11.52 7.27
C VAL A 156 14.84 -12.10 8.57
N TRP A 157 13.92 -12.27 9.51
CA TRP A 157 14.17 -12.95 10.77
C TRP A 157 13.27 -14.16 10.90
N VAL A 158 13.84 -15.23 11.44
CA VAL A 158 13.11 -16.43 11.86
C VAL A 158 13.03 -16.42 13.38
N MET A 159 11.82 -16.60 13.91
CA MET A 159 11.57 -16.90 15.32
C MET A 159 11.36 -18.41 15.45
N PRO A 160 12.31 -19.17 16.02
CA PRO A 160 12.19 -20.61 16.15
C PRO A 160 11.07 -21.04 17.10
N ALA A 161 10.32 -22.09 16.74
CA ALA A 161 9.21 -22.61 17.55
C ALA A 161 9.62 -23.27 18.87
N ASN A 162 10.90 -23.57 19.04
CA ASN A 162 11.46 -24.09 20.29
C ASN A 162 11.81 -23.00 21.32
N GLY A 163 11.47 -21.73 21.04
CA GLY A 163 11.76 -20.61 21.92
C GLY A 163 13.23 -20.16 21.91
N ALA A 164 14.05 -20.66 20.98
CA ALA A 164 15.38 -20.14 20.77
C ALA A 164 15.34 -18.66 20.35
N LYS A 165 16.47 -17.97 20.49
CA LYS A 165 16.59 -16.56 20.11
C LYS A 165 16.26 -16.36 18.62
N PRO A 166 15.63 -15.23 18.25
CA PRO A 166 15.42 -14.86 16.85
C PRO A 166 16.73 -14.86 16.06
N GLN A 167 16.66 -15.33 14.82
CA GLN A 167 17.80 -15.44 13.92
C GLN A 167 17.57 -14.58 12.70
N ARG A 168 18.50 -13.67 12.38
CA ARG A 168 18.51 -12.99 11.10
C ARG A 168 19.05 -13.96 10.06
N VAL A 169 18.24 -14.30 9.07
CA VAL A 169 18.58 -15.31 8.05
C VAL A 169 19.01 -14.71 6.72
N GLU A 170 18.59 -13.47 6.44
CA GLU A 170 18.97 -12.70 5.26
C GLU A 170 18.85 -11.21 5.58
N ASP A 171 19.75 -10.37 5.07
CA ASP A 171 19.79 -8.92 5.38
C ASP A 171 19.66 -8.02 4.14
N ASN A 172 19.64 -8.62 2.94
CA ASN A 172 19.58 -7.89 1.67
C ASN A 172 18.53 -8.49 0.71
N VAL A 173 17.32 -8.74 1.20
CA VAL A 173 16.19 -9.16 0.36
C VAL A 173 15.70 -8.00 -0.48
N ARG A 174 16.01 -8.02 -1.78
CA ARG A 174 15.56 -7.00 -2.73
C ARG A 174 14.20 -7.35 -3.30
N VAL A 175 13.19 -6.55 -2.95
CA VAL A 175 11.82 -6.71 -3.43
C VAL A 175 11.52 -5.71 -4.54
N GLN A 176 10.91 -6.20 -5.61
CA GLN A 176 10.43 -5.40 -6.73
C GLN A 176 8.90 -5.49 -6.83
N ALA A 177 8.26 -4.42 -7.30
CA ALA A 177 6.83 -4.44 -7.55
C ALA A 177 6.47 -5.55 -8.57
N GLY A 178 5.39 -6.28 -8.29
CA GLY A 178 4.85 -7.31 -9.16
C GLY A 178 5.70 -8.58 -9.24
N ARG A 179 6.73 -8.70 -8.40
CA ARG A 179 7.63 -9.85 -8.33
C ARG A 179 7.54 -10.53 -6.96
N SER A 180 7.71 -11.84 -7.00
CA SER A 180 7.90 -12.67 -5.81
C SER A 180 9.40 -12.89 -5.61
N THR A 181 9.87 -12.69 -4.38
CA THR A 181 11.25 -12.91 -3.97
C THR A 181 11.29 -14.05 -2.97
N CYS A 182 12.03 -15.11 -3.29
CA CYS A 182 12.19 -16.26 -2.42
C CYS A 182 13.48 -16.16 -1.61
N VAL A 183 13.43 -16.53 -0.34
CA VAL A 183 14.58 -16.57 0.58
C VAL A 183 14.73 -17.98 1.14
N GLY A 184 15.96 -18.50 1.23
CA GLY A 184 16.23 -19.80 1.87
C GLY A 184 16.08 -21.04 0.96
N GLY A 185 16.25 -20.87 -0.36
CA GLY A 185 16.38 -21.96 -1.33
C GLY A 185 17.81 -22.23 -1.76
#